data_AF-X6PFR3-F1
#
_entry.id   AF-X6PFR3-F1
#
_cell.length_a   1.000
_cell.length_b   1.000
_cell.length_c   1.000
_cell.angle_alpha   90.00
_cell.angle_beta   90.00
_cell.angle_gamma   90.00
#
_symmetry.space_group_name_H-M   'P 1'
#
loop_
_entity.id
_entity.type
_entity.pdbx_description
1 polymer ?
#
loop_
_entity_poly.entity_id
_entity_poly.type
_entity_poly.pdbx_seq_one_letter_code
_entity_poly.pdbx_strand_id
1 'polypeptide(L)'
;MLFFFKKILKKKKFVKQQCAQISKNAGGIGLAVHCIRSAGAYIRGTNGVSNGLVPMLRVFNNTARYVDQGGGKRKGLGEKVQTLFFYFFTKKKGSFAIYLEPWHSDIFEFLDLRKNHGTEEERARDLFLGLWIPDLFMQRVKSDGIWSLMCPNECKGLFEVWGKEFEELYINFEKKGKFRKQVKARELWSSILQSQIETGTPYMVYKDTIDKKKDHCNRKSNQKNLGTIKSSNLCTEIVEYTSPDEVAVCNLASIALPKFVDAKSRKFDLEKLVEVTKVVTKNLNKVIDVNFYPVKEAEVSNLKHRPIGIGVQGLADVFILMQLPFESKDALQLNREIFEAIYFGAVSASCELAEKFGPYESYKGSPASKGELQFDMWGVTPSEKWNWKGLKEDIEKHGILYIRKHK
;
A
#
# COMPACT_ATOMS: atom_id res chain seq x y z
N MET A 1 8.10 1.86 1.73
CA MET A 1 8.37 2.08 0.30
C MET A 1 7.84 0.94 -0.53
N LEU A 2 7.39 1.21 -1.76
CA LEU A 2 6.81 0.25 -2.70
C LEU A 2 7.79 -0.04 -3.88
N PHE A 3 7.83 -1.25 -4.45
CA PHE A 3 8.79 -1.63 -5.51
C PHE A 3 8.20 -2.47 -6.65
N PHE A 4 8.83 -2.40 -7.83
CA PHE A 4 8.47 -3.13 -9.05
C PHE A 4 9.67 -3.73 -9.82
N PHE A 5 9.52 -4.90 -10.48
CA PHE A 5 10.56 -5.52 -11.31
C PHE A 5 10.30 -5.43 -12.84
N LYS A 6 11.33 -5.10 -13.65
CA LYS A 6 11.34 -5.38 -15.11
C LYS A 6 12.79 -5.68 -15.58
N LYS A 7 12.99 -6.80 -16.30
CA LYS A 7 14.23 -7.35 -16.93
C LYS A 7 15.38 -7.88 -16.00
N ILE A 8 16.18 -8.81 -16.54
CA ILE A 8 16.28 -10.20 -16.02
C ILE A 8 17.36 -10.52 -14.94
N LEU A 9 18.49 -9.81 -14.80
CA LEU A 9 19.49 -10.11 -13.75
C LEU A 9 20.17 -8.86 -13.16
N LYS A 10 20.66 -7.94 -14.00
CA LYS A 10 21.27 -6.67 -13.53
C LYS A 10 20.31 -5.83 -12.67
N LYS A 11 19.03 -5.74 -13.06
CA LYS A 11 18.01 -5.02 -12.28
C LYS A 11 17.52 -5.77 -11.02
N LYS A 12 17.62 -7.11 -10.96
CA LYS A 12 17.34 -7.85 -9.71
C LYS A 12 18.36 -7.52 -8.62
N LYS A 13 19.64 -7.42 -9.00
CA LYS A 13 20.71 -6.97 -8.10
C LYS A 13 20.45 -5.54 -7.61
N PHE A 14 19.97 -4.67 -8.51
CA PHE A 14 19.60 -3.29 -8.21
C PHE A 14 18.44 -3.18 -7.21
N VAL A 15 17.32 -3.86 -7.43
CA VAL A 15 16.16 -3.84 -6.50
C VAL A 15 16.55 -4.38 -5.13
N LYS A 16 17.34 -5.47 -5.08
CA LYS A 16 17.87 -5.98 -3.80
C LYS A 16 18.73 -4.95 -3.07
N GLN A 17 19.59 -4.24 -3.80
CA GLN A 17 20.42 -3.16 -3.25
C GLN A 17 19.58 -2.00 -2.71
N GLN A 18 18.54 -1.60 -3.44
CA GLN A 18 17.59 -0.57 -2.98
C GLN A 18 16.86 -1.03 -1.71
N CYS A 19 16.35 -2.27 -1.67
CA CYS A 19 15.71 -2.81 -0.46
C CYS A 19 16.67 -2.86 0.74
N ALA A 20 17.93 -3.25 0.52
CA ALA A 20 18.95 -3.24 1.55
C ALA A 20 19.26 -1.81 2.05
N GLN A 21 19.38 -0.83 1.15
CA GLN A 21 19.62 0.58 1.52
C GLN A 21 18.46 1.17 2.32
N ILE A 22 17.22 0.83 1.99
CA ILE A 22 16.03 1.25 2.75
C ILE A 22 15.97 0.56 4.11
N SER A 23 16.18 -0.76 4.16
CA SER A 23 16.18 -1.53 5.41
C SER A 23 17.25 -1.01 6.38
N LYS A 24 18.45 -0.68 5.89
CA LYS A 24 19.53 -0.05 6.68
C LYS A 24 19.12 1.27 7.35
N ASN A 25 18.14 1.96 6.77
CA ASN A 25 17.58 3.21 7.28
C ASN A 25 16.21 3.02 7.94
N ALA A 26 15.95 1.82 8.45
CA ALA A 26 14.77 1.45 9.22
C ALA A 26 13.42 1.54 8.47
N GLY A 27 13.44 1.54 7.13
CA GLY A 27 12.21 1.57 6.33
C GLY A 27 11.60 0.17 6.12
N GLY A 28 10.28 0.05 6.32
CA GLY A 28 9.48 -1.09 5.89
C GLY A 28 9.17 -1.05 4.38
N ILE A 29 9.05 -2.21 3.75
CA ILE A 29 8.94 -2.33 2.29
C ILE A 29 7.71 -3.15 1.88
N GLY A 30 6.93 -2.67 0.92
CA GLY A 30 6.03 -3.46 0.09
C GLY A 30 6.67 -3.72 -1.27
N LEU A 31 6.65 -4.95 -1.78
CA LEU A 31 7.34 -5.33 -3.01
C LEU A 31 6.40 -6.13 -3.91
N ALA A 32 6.03 -5.60 -5.07
CA ALA A 32 5.26 -6.31 -6.08
C ALA A 32 6.16 -7.25 -6.89
N VAL A 33 5.84 -8.54 -6.93
CA VAL A 33 6.65 -9.57 -7.63
C VAL A 33 5.93 -10.24 -8.81
N HIS A 34 4.71 -9.78 -9.15
CA HIS A 34 3.83 -10.30 -10.23
C HIS A 34 4.50 -10.49 -11.59
N CYS A 35 5.54 -9.71 -11.86
CA CYS A 35 6.24 -9.61 -13.14
C CYS A 35 7.42 -10.58 -13.26
N ILE A 36 7.76 -11.31 -12.19
CA ILE A 36 8.80 -12.32 -12.21
C ILE A 36 8.24 -13.60 -12.80
N ARG A 37 8.95 -14.18 -13.77
CA ARG A 37 8.57 -15.44 -14.39
C ARG A 37 8.42 -16.57 -13.36
N SER A 38 7.43 -17.43 -13.57
CA SER A 38 7.16 -18.61 -12.76
C SER A 38 8.24 -19.70 -12.89
N ALA A 39 8.15 -20.74 -12.05
CA ALA A 39 8.95 -21.95 -12.18
C ALA A 39 8.69 -22.63 -13.54
N GLY A 40 9.73 -23.28 -14.11
CA GLY A 40 9.66 -23.97 -15.40
C GLY A 40 9.61 -23.07 -16.65
N ALA A 41 9.56 -21.74 -16.48
CA ALA A 41 9.52 -20.81 -17.60
C ALA A 41 10.88 -20.71 -18.33
N TYR A 42 10.87 -20.79 -19.66
CA TYR A 42 12.08 -20.80 -20.50
C TYR A 42 12.92 -19.52 -20.41
N ILE A 43 14.25 -19.68 -20.38
CA ILE A 43 15.25 -18.62 -20.34
C ILE A 43 16.08 -18.63 -21.63
N ARG A 44 15.70 -17.79 -22.60
CA ARG A 44 16.37 -17.68 -23.91
C ARG A 44 17.88 -17.48 -23.84
N GLY A 45 18.39 -16.70 -22.88
CA GLY A 45 19.80 -16.34 -22.82
C GLY A 45 20.75 -17.45 -22.33
N THR A 46 20.25 -18.39 -21.53
CA THR A 46 21.05 -19.48 -20.96
C THR A 46 20.57 -20.86 -21.42
N ASN A 47 19.57 -20.89 -22.32
CA ASN A 47 18.87 -22.10 -22.74
C ASN A 47 18.37 -22.97 -21.57
N GLY A 48 18.03 -22.34 -20.44
CA GLY A 48 17.62 -23.00 -19.20
C GLY A 48 16.17 -22.73 -18.82
N VAL A 49 15.76 -23.22 -17.66
CA VAL A 49 14.44 -22.97 -17.07
C VAL A 49 14.55 -22.12 -15.81
N SER A 50 13.49 -21.38 -15.49
CA SER A 50 13.38 -20.59 -14.27
C SER A 50 13.08 -21.44 -13.05
N ASN A 51 13.72 -21.11 -11.93
CA ASN A 51 13.43 -21.74 -10.63
C ASN A 51 12.23 -21.08 -9.89
N GLY A 52 11.59 -20.08 -10.51
CA GLY A 52 10.39 -19.44 -9.98
C GLY A 52 10.63 -18.42 -8.86
N LEU A 53 9.54 -18.09 -8.15
CA LEU A 53 9.51 -17.09 -7.08
C LEU A 53 10.23 -17.56 -5.81
N VAL A 54 10.02 -18.81 -5.39
CA VAL A 54 10.48 -19.30 -4.06
C VAL A 54 11.98 -19.08 -3.84
N PRO A 55 12.90 -19.50 -4.74
CA PRO A 55 14.34 -19.28 -4.51
C PRO A 55 14.72 -17.80 -4.54
N MET A 56 14.03 -16.99 -5.34
CA MET A 56 14.25 -15.54 -5.39
C MET A 56 13.84 -14.88 -4.07
N LEU A 57 12.68 -15.25 -3.53
CA LEU A 57 12.18 -14.72 -2.26
C LEU A 57 13.04 -15.15 -1.07
N ARG A 58 13.68 -16.33 -1.11
CA ARG A 58 14.67 -16.71 -0.10
C ARG A 58 15.87 -15.77 -0.05
N VAL A 59 16.31 -15.24 -1.19
CA VAL A 59 17.37 -14.21 -1.21
C VAL A 59 16.91 -12.94 -0.51
N PHE A 60 15.65 -12.53 -0.72
CA PHE A 60 15.07 -11.38 0.00
C PHE A 60 14.90 -11.65 1.49
N ASN A 61 14.47 -12.86 1.87
CA ASN A 61 14.37 -13.30 3.25
C ASN A 61 15.73 -13.18 3.97
N ASN A 62 16.79 -13.72 3.35
CA ASN A 62 18.14 -13.66 3.92
C ASN A 62 18.66 -12.22 3.96
N THR A 63 18.30 -11.38 2.99
CA THR A 63 18.63 -9.94 3.00
C THR A 63 17.93 -9.22 4.15
N ALA A 64 16.65 -9.50 4.40
CA ALA A 64 15.87 -8.93 5.50
C ALA A 64 16.46 -9.30 6.87
N ARG A 65 16.95 -10.55 7.00
CA ARG A 65 17.66 -11.02 8.20
C ARG A 65 19.03 -10.36 8.37
N TYR A 66 19.78 -10.22 7.28
CA TYR A 66 21.16 -9.73 7.30
C TYR A 66 21.23 -8.23 7.54
N VAL A 67 20.37 -7.46 6.86
CA VAL A 67 20.29 -6.01 7.02
C VAL A 67 19.33 -5.69 8.16
N ASP A 68 19.79 -5.96 9.38
CA ASP A 68 19.14 -5.40 10.57
C ASP A 68 19.16 -3.87 10.51
N GLN A 69 18.17 -3.21 11.11
CA GLN A 69 17.95 -1.76 11.02
C GLN A 69 19.00 -0.96 11.83
N GLY A 70 20.27 -1.31 11.66
CA GLY A 70 21.44 -0.73 12.30
C GLY A 70 21.56 -1.15 13.75
N GLY A 71 22.05 -2.37 14.00
CA GLY A 71 22.38 -2.93 15.32
C GLY A 71 23.23 -2.01 16.22
N GLY A 72 22.62 -0.93 16.74
CA GLY A 72 23.27 0.13 17.52
C GLY A 72 22.89 1.59 17.20
N LYS A 73 21.90 1.91 16.36
CA LYS A 73 21.56 3.33 16.05
C LYS A 73 20.92 4.15 17.21
N ARG A 74 20.76 3.58 18.41
CA ARG A 74 20.43 4.33 19.65
C ARG A 74 21.64 4.52 20.59
N LYS A 75 22.86 4.62 20.05
CA LYS A 75 24.07 5.02 20.83
C LYS A 75 24.13 6.53 21.16
N GLY A 76 22.98 7.20 21.27
CA GLY A 76 22.87 8.63 21.55
C GLY A 76 22.38 8.99 22.96
N LEU A 77 21.93 8.01 23.75
CA LEU A 77 21.80 8.18 25.20
C LEU A 77 23.06 7.59 25.85
N GLY A 78 23.72 8.38 26.70
CA GLY A 78 25.03 8.11 27.26
C GLY A 78 25.23 6.69 27.81
N GLU A 79 26.49 6.26 27.79
CA GLU A 79 27.03 4.90 28.03
C GLU A 79 26.73 4.24 29.40
N LYS A 80 25.68 4.62 30.14
CA LYS A 80 25.46 4.10 31.51
C LYS A 80 24.15 3.36 31.79
N VAL A 81 23.30 3.12 30.79
CA VAL A 81 22.12 2.23 30.98
C VAL A 81 21.94 1.29 29.77
N GLN A 82 22.89 0.40 29.56
CA GLN A 82 22.69 -0.80 28.72
C GLN A 82 22.21 -1.96 29.59
N THR A 83 20.97 -1.87 30.08
CA THR A 83 20.29 -3.03 30.67
C THR A 83 19.99 -4.04 29.56
N LEU A 84 20.14 -5.33 29.86
CA LEU A 84 19.91 -6.48 28.96
C LEU A 84 18.57 -6.41 28.19
N PHE A 85 17.59 -5.71 28.76
CA PHE A 85 16.28 -5.41 28.16
C PHE A 85 16.38 -4.55 26.88
N PHE A 86 17.30 -3.58 26.80
CA PHE A 86 17.41 -2.67 25.64
C PHE A 86 18.13 -3.34 24.44
N TYR A 87 19.00 -4.32 24.69
CA TYR A 87 19.74 -5.04 23.65
C TYR A 87 18.82 -5.95 22.83
N PHE A 88 17.83 -6.60 23.45
CA PHE A 88 16.88 -7.48 22.75
C PHE A 88 15.85 -6.72 21.90
N PHE A 89 15.45 -5.51 22.31
CA PHE A 89 14.44 -4.72 21.57
C PHE A 89 15.01 -3.88 20.41
N THR A 90 16.34 -3.79 20.25
CA THR A 90 16.99 -2.91 19.27
C THR A 90 17.44 -3.60 17.97
N LYS A 91 17.38 -4.94 17.89
CA LYS A 91 17.55 -5.67 16.62
C LYS A 91 16.22 -5.80 15.89
N LYS A 92 15.77 -4.72 15.24
CA LYS A 92 14.67 -4.82 14.27
C LYS A 92 15.21 -5.42 12.98
N LYS A 93 14.71 -6.61 12.62
CA LYS A 93 14.94 -7.21 11.31
C LYS A 93 14.32 -6.33 10.22
N GLY A 94 14.89 -6.37 9.02
CA GLY A 94 14.21 -5.83 7.85
C GLY A 94 12.83 -6.46 7.70
N SER A 95 11.83 -5.67 7.33
CA SER A 95 10.43 -6.13 7.22
C SER A 95 9.89 -5.82 5.83
N PHE A 96 9.71 -6.88 5.02
CA PHE A 96 9.26 -6.79 3.64
C PHE A 96 7.94 -7.54 3.47
N ALA A 97 6.90 -6.87 2.98
CA ALA A 97 5.67 -7.48 2.50
C ALA A 97 5.79 -7.71 0.99
N ILE A 98 5.65 -8.96 0.57
CA ILE A 98 5.68 -9.37 -0.82
C ILE A 98 4.25 -9.44 -1.33
N TYR A 99 3.94 -8.71 -2.41
CA TYR A 99 2.63 -8.71 -3.03
C TYR A 99 2.63 -9.58 -4.30
N LEU A 100 1.65 -10.48 -4.39
CA LEU A 100 1.43 -11.36 -5.55
C LEU A 100 -0.04 -11.34 -6.01
N GLU A 101 -0.28 -11.25 -7.32
CA GLU A 101 -1.63 -11.43 -7.89
C GLU A 101 -1.95 -12.94 -8.00
N PRO A 102 -3.18 -13.39 -7.68
CA PRO A 102 -3.53 -14.80 -7.53
C PRO A 102 -3.57 -15.59 -8.85
N TRP A 103 -3.42 -14.94 -10.01
CA TRP A 103 -3.25 -15.65 -11.29
C TRP A 103 -1.82 -16.15 -11.51
N HIS A 104 -0.85 -15.73 -10.70
CA HIS A 104 0.54 -16.13 -10.93
C HIS A 104 0.73 -17.65 -10.73
N SER A 105 1.53 -18.30 -11.59
CA SER A 105 1.66 -19.77 -11.54
C SER A 105 2.29 -20.35 -10.28
N ASP A 106 3.16 -19.59 -9.60
CA ASP A 106 3.78 -20.01 -8.33
C ASP A 106 2.93 -19.62 -7.09
N ILE A 107 1.61 -19.41 -7.24
CA ILE A 107 0.75 -18.89 -6.16
C ILE A 107 0.60 -19.86 -4.99
N PHE A 108 0.53 -21.16 -5.23
CA PHE A 108 0.37 -22.16 -4.17
C PHE A 108 1.63 -22.23 -3.31
N GLU A 109 2.80 -22.30 -3.94
CA GLU A 109 4.09 -22.29 -3.26
C GLU A 109 4.33 -20.96 -2.53
N PHE A 110 3.85 -19.84 -3.09
CA PHE A 110 3.88 -18.55 -2.42
C PHE A 110 3.09 -18.55 -1.10
N LEU A 111 1.91 -19.18 -1.06
CA LEU A 111 1.07 -19.28 0.16
C LEU A 111 1.71 -20.15 1.24
N ASP A 112 2.64 -21.04 0.87
CA ASP A 112 3.31 -21.95 1.80
C ASP A 112 4.60 -21.37 2.41
N LEU A 113 5.12 -20.25 1.87
CA LEU A 113 6.41 -19.68 2.28
C LEU A 113 6.56 -19.40 3.78
N ARG A 114 5.45 -19.10 4.47
CA ARG A 114 5.45 -18.77 5.91
C ARG A 114 5.01 -19.92 6.81
N LYS A 115 4.59 -21.07 6.25
CA LYS A 115 4.18 -22.21 7.07
C LYS A 115 5.35 -22.74 7.90
N ASN A 116 5.04 -23.25 9.09
CA ASN A 116 6.06 -23.76 9.99
C ASN A 116 6.60 -25.13 9.56
N HIS A 117 5.75 -25.98 8.97
CA HIS A 117 6.11 -27.30 8.46
C HIS A 117 6.59 -27.26 7.01
N GLY A 118 7.23 -28.36 6.57
CA GLY A 118 7.83 -28.54 5.24
C GLY A 118 9.33 -28.21 5.18
N THR A 119 9.91 -28.25 3.98
CA THR A 119 11.36 -28.10 3.76
C THR A 119 11.83 -26.65 3.91
N GLU A 120 12.95 -26.44 4.59
CA GLU A 120 13.52 -25.09 4.80
C GLU A 120 13.91 -24.40 3.48
N GLU A 121 14.21 -25.20 2.46
CA GLU A 121 14.56 -24.73 1.13
C GLU A 121 13.41 -24.04 0.40
N GLU A 122 12.18 -24.23 0.88
CA GLU A 122 10.93 -23.73 0.32
C GLU A 122 10.25 -22.73 1.24
N ARG A 123 10.97 -22.17 2.23
CA ARG A 123 10.40 -21.25 3.22
C ARG A 123 11.12 -19.89 3.23
N ALA A 124 10.34 -18.85 3.54
CA ALA A 124 10.77 -17.46 3.66
C ALA A 124 10.00 -16.77 4.81
N ARG A 125 10.18 -17.28 6.03
CA ARG A 125 9.36 -16.92 7.21
C ARG A 125 9.58 -15.50 7.75
N ASP A 126 10.70 -14.86 7.41
CA ASP A 126 11.00 -13.48 7.81
C ASP A 126 10.36 -12.45 6.85
N LEU A 127 9.72 -12.90 5.77
CA LEU A 127 8.90 -12.07 4.88
C LEU A 127 7.44 -12.07 5.31
N PHE A 128 6.73 -10.99 5.00
CA PHE A 128 5.27 -10.92 5.04
C PHE A 128 4.71 -11.16 3.64
N LEU A 129 3.50 -11.72 3.55
CA LEU A 129 2.85 -12.05 2.28
C LEU A 129 1.56 -11.24 2.15
N GLY A 130 1.30 -10.71 0.96
CA GLY A 130 0.07 -10.04 0.61
C GLY A 130 -0.43 -10.47 -0.76
N LEU A 131 -1.75 -10.60 -0.90
CA LEU A 131 -2.39 -10.81 -2.18
C LEU A 131 -2.88 -9.47 -2.74
N TRP A 132 -2.63 -9.28 -4.03
CA TRP A 132 -3.15 -8.17 -4.82
C TRP A 132 -4.27 -8.71 -5.73
N ILE A 133 -5.50 -8.65 -5.25
CA ILE A 133 -6.58 -9.52 -5.73
C ILE A 133 -7.42 -8.79 -6.78
N PRO A 134 -7.49 -9.27 -8.02
CA PRO A 134 -8.43 -8.76 -9.00
C PRO A 134 -9.85 -9.27 -8.72
N ASP A 135 -10.85 -8.46 -9.03
CA ASP A 135 -12.26 -8.80 -8.83
C ASP A 135 -12.67 -10.10 -9.53
N LEU A 136 -12.13 -10.34 -10.72
CA LEU A 136 -12.42 -11.53 -11.51
C LEU A 136 -12.13 -12.81 -10.71
N PHE A 137 -11.09 -12.82 -9.87
CA PHE A 137 -10.80 -13.97 -9.03
C PHE A 137 -11.94 -14.21 -8.03
N MET A 138 -12.39 -13.17 -7.33
CA MET A 138 -13.50 -13.27 -6.37
C MET A 138 -14.83 -13.67 -7.05
N GLN A 139 -15.07 -13.20 -8.27
CA GLN A 139 -16.23 -13.61 -9.07
C GLN A 139 -16.18 -15.09 -9.46
N ARG A 140 -14.99 -15.60 -9.82
CA ARG A 140 -14.78 -17.03 -10.13
C ARG A 140 -14.89 -17.89 -8.87
N VAL A 141 -14.42 -17.44 -7.71
CA VAL A 141 -14.62 -18.12 -6.42
C VAL A 141 -16.11 -18.23 -6.10
N LYS A 142 -16.86 -17.13 -6.23
CA LYS A 142 -18.30 -17.09 -5.97
C LYS A 142 -19.08 -18.05 -6.88
N SER A 143 -18.75 -18.06 -8.17
CA SER A 143 -19.43 -18.88 -9.20
C SER A 143 -18.91 -20.33 -9.31
N ASP A 144 -17.95 -20.74 -8.48
CA ASP A 144 -17.24 -22.04 -8.63
C ASP A 144 -16.61 -22.25 -10.02
N GLY A 145 -16.16 -21.15 -10.62
CA GLY A 145 -15.53 -21.13 -11.93
C GLY A 145 -14.10 -21.68 -11.93
N ILE A 146 -13.58 -21.90 -13.14
CA ILE A 146 -12.16 -22.20 -13.36
C ILE A 146 -11.33 -20.93 -13.21
N TRP A 147 -10.14 -21.09 -12.64
CA TRP A 147 -9.10 -20.09 -12.54
C TRP A 147 -7.82 -20.59 -13.22
N SER A 148 -7.32 -19.81 -14.17
CA SER A 148 -6.11 -20.09 -14.93
C SER A 148 -4.88 -19.45 -14.29
N LEU A 149 -3.88 -20.29 -14.01
CA LEU A 149 -2.59 -19.88 -13.50
C LEU A 149 -1.64 -19.61 -14.66
N MET A 150 -1.06 -18.41 -14.70
CA MET A 150 -0.31 -17.88 -15.83
C MET A 150 1.11 -17.43 -15.45
N CYS A 151 2.05 -17.63 -16.38
CA CYS A 151 3.39 -17.09 -16.28
C CYS A 151 3.43 -15.68 -16.91
N PRO A 152 3.91 -14.64 -16.23
CA PRO A 152 3.95 -13.27 -16.77
C PRO A 152 4.86 -13.12 -18.00
N ASN A 153 5.74 -14.09 -18.27
CA ASN A 153 6.56 -14.10 -19.48
C ASN A 153 5.76 -14.52 -20.73
N GLU A 154 4.76 -15.39 -20.58
CA GLU A 154 3.85 -15.84 -21.64
C GLU A 154 2.61 -14.93 -21.76
N CYS A 155 2.10 -14.50 -20.61
CA CYS A 155 0.91 -13.68 -20.45
C CYS A 155 1.31 -12.27 -20.00
N LYS A 156 1.92 -11.51 -20.92
CA LYS A 156 2.48 -10.19 -20.64
C LYS A 156 1.38 -9.16 -20.40
N GLY A 157 1.62 -8.24 -19.45
CA GLY A 157 0.78 -7.06 -19.25
C GLY A 157 -0.31 -7.18 -18.18
N LEU A 158 -0.60 -8.38 -17.66
CA LEU A 158 -1.67 -8.57 -16.66
C LEU A 158 -1.52 -7.69 -15.41
N PHE A 159 -0.30 -7.49 -14.91
CA PHE A 159 -0.02 -6.62 -13.78
C PHE A 159 0.08 -5.12 -14.14
N GLU A 160 0.00 -4.78 -15.44
CA GLU A 160 0.04 -3.39 -15.94
C GLU A 160 -1.36 -2.85 -16.21
N VAL A 161 -2.40 -3.68 -16.16
CA VAL A 161 -3.81 -3.32 -16.37
C VAL A 161 -4.68 -3.74 -15.18
N TRP A 162 -5.88 -3.17 -15.07
CA TRP A 162 -6.85 -3.46 -14.00
C TRP A 162 -8.29 -3.27 -14.50
N GLY A 163 -9.27 -3.76 -13.76
CA GLY A 163 -10.69 -3.64 -14.12
C GLY A 163 -11.02 -4.43 -15.39
N LYS A 164 -11.87 -3.83 -16.24
CA LYS A 164 -12.33 -4.45 -17.48
C LYS A 164 -11.19 -4.81 -18.44
N GLU A 165 -10.15 -3.97 -18.51
CA GLU A 165 -8.97 -4.24 -19.35
C GLU A 165 -8.21 -5.48 -18.87
N PHE A 166 -8.12 -5.68 -17.56
CA PHE A 166 -7.54 -6.90 -16.99
C PHE A 166 -8.38 -8.13 -17.32
N GLU A 167 -9.69 -8.05 -17.14
CA GLU A 167 -10.62 -9.15 -17.44
C GLU A 167 -10.54 -9.59 -18.89
N GLU A 168 -10.62 -8.65 -19.83
CA GLU A 168 -10.53 -8.91 -21.26
C GLU A 168 -9.19 -9.54 -21.64
N LEU A 169 -8.08 -9.00 -21.11
CA LEU A 169 -6.75 -9.52 -21.38
C LEU A 169 -6.56 -10.94 -20.82
N TYR A 170 -7.00 -11.16 -19.58
CA TYR A 170 -6.93 -12.45 -18.91
C TYR A 170 -7.74 -13.52 -19.66
N ILE A 171 -9.01 -13.23 -19.96
CA ILE A 171 -9.89 -14.16 -20.70
C ILE A 171 -9.36 -14.42 -22.12
N ASN A 172 -8.75 -13.43 -22.77
CA ASN A 172 -8.10 -13.62 -24.07
C ASN A 172 -6.91 -14.60 -23.98
N PHE A 173 -6.13 -14.57 -22.90
CA PHE A 173 -5.08 -15.58 -22.68
C PHE A 173 -5.68 -16.97 -22.43
N GLU A 174 -6.76 -17.07 -21.66
CA GLU A 174 -7.49 -18.35 -21.47
C GLU A 174 -7.95 -18.93 -22.81
N LYS A 175 -8.62 -18.12 -23.65
CA LYS A 175 -9.11 -18.53 -24.99
C LYS A 175 -8.00 -19.00 -25.93
N LYS A 176 -6.79 -18.46 -25.77
CA LYS A 176 -5.59 -18.83 -26.55
C LYS A 176 -4.86 -20.05 -25.98
N GLY A 177 -5.39 -20.69 -24.92
CA GLY A 177 -4.71 -21.79 -24.24
C GLY A 177 -3.42 -21.37 -23.54
N LYS A 178 -3.23 -20.06 -23.25
CA LYS A 178 -2.04 -19.53 -22.61
C LYS A 178 -2.20 -19.55 -21.09
N PHE A 179 -1.98 -20.72 -20.50
CA PHE A 179 -1.91 -20.91 -19.06
C PHE A 179 -1.00 -22.10 -18.76
N ARG A 180 -0.45 -22.16 -17.54
CA ARG A 180 0.37 -23.28 -17.09
C ARG A 180 -0.44 -24.37 -16.41
N LYS A 181 -1.48 -23.97 -15.68
CA LYS A 181 -2.41 -24.87 -14.98
C LYS A 181 -3.76 -24.19 -14.87
N GLN A 182 -4.84 -24.98 -14.87
CA GLN A 182 -6.17 -24.53 -14.49
C GLN A 182 -6.58 -25.26 -13.21
N VAL A 183 -7.19 -24.52 -12.29
CA VAL A 183 -7.71 -25.03 -11.02
C VAL A 183 -9.13 -24.54 -10.81
N LYS A 184 -9.88 -25.17 -9.92
CA LYS A 184 -11.12 -24.56 -9.43
C LYS A 184 -10.74 -23.31 -8.62
N ALA A 185 -11.42 -22.19 -8.83
CA ALA A 185 -11.12 -20.96 -8.09
C ALA A 185 -11.26 -21.18 -6.56
N ARG A 186 -12.21 -22.03 -6.16
CA ARG A 186 -12.39 -22.43 -4.75
C ARG A 186 -11.25 -23.25 -4.18
N GLU A 187 -10.52 -24.02 -4.99
CA GLU A 187 -9.33 -24.76 -4.55
C GLU A 187 -8.25 -23.78 -4.09
N LEU A 188 -7.94 -22.77 -4.92
CA LEU A 188 -7.01 -21.71 -4.54
C LEU A 188 -7.52 -20.91 -3.33
N TRP A 189 -8.83 -20.60 -3.28
CA TRP A 189 -9.43 -19.92 -2.14
C TRP A 189 -9.26 -20.71 -0.82
N SER A 190 -9.48 -22.02 -0.84
CA SER A 190 -9.24 -22.89 0.31
C SER A 190 -7.78 -22.87 0.75
N SER A 191 -6.81 -22.87 -0.17
CA SER A 191 -5.39 -22.72 0.18
C SER A 191 -5.06 -21.36 0.79
N ILE A 192 -5.70 -20.27 0.33
CA ILE A 192 -5.54 -18.95 0.92
C ILE A 192 -6.04 -18.94 2.37
N LEU A 193 -7.25 -19.48 2.61
CA LEU A 193 -7.83 -19.57 3.94
C LEU A 193 -6.97 -20.45 4.87
N GLN A 194 -6.47 -21.58 4.38
CA GLN A 194 -5.60 -22.45 5.16
C GLN A 194 -4.31 -21.74 5.58
N SER A 195 -3.67 -20.99 4.66
CA SER A 195 -2.49 -20.19 4.98
C SER A 195 -2.79 -19.12 6.03
N GLN A 196 -3.96 -18.46 5.96
CA GLN A 196 -4.40 -17.47 6.93
C GLN A 196 -4.68 -18.08 8.31
N ILE A 197 -5.29 -19.27 8.36
CA ILE A 197 -5.54 -19.99 9.61
C ILE A 197 -4.20 -20.36 10.28
N GLU A 198 -3.22 -20.84 9.50
CA GLU A 198 -1.94 -21.27 10.04
C GLU A 198 -1.00 -20.10 10.41
N THR A 199 -1.05 -18.99 9.69
CA THR A 199 0.00 -17.94 9.76
C THR A 199 -0.52 -16.52 9.98
N GLY A 200 -1.83 -16.30 9.92
CA GLY A 200 -2.45 -14.97 9.90
C GLY A 200 -2.24 -14.19 8.59
N THR A 201 -1.62 -14.79 7.58
CA THR A 201 -1.31 -14.18 6.27
C THR A 201 -1.63 -15.16 5.14
N PRO A 202 -1.82 -14.73 3.87
CA PRO A 202 -1.50 -13.41 3.32
C PRO A 202 -2.48 -12.30 3.69
N TYR A 203 -1.99 -11.06 3.63
CA TYR A 203 -2.84 -9.86 3.61
C TYR A 203 -3.78 -9.89 2.40
N MET A 204 -4.95 -9.28 2.54
CA MET A 204 -5.97 -9.24 1.48
C MET A 204 -6.14 -7.80 1.01
N VAL A 205 -5.60 -7.47 -0.16
CA VAL A 205 -5.74 -6.13 -0.75
C VAL A 205 -6.31 -6.24 -2.15
N TYR A 206 -7.37 -5.48 -2.43
CA TYR A 206 -8.14 -5.63 -3.64
C TYR A 206 -7.72 -4.60 -4.70
N LYS A 207 -7.26 -5.12 -5.85
CA LYS A 207 -6.67 -4.36 -6.96
C LYS A 207 -7.70 -3.48 -7.69
N ASP A 208 -8.87 -4.04 -7.98
CA ASP A 208 -9.94 -3.46 -8.82
C ASP A 208 -11.35 -4.05 -8.62
N THR A 209 -12.39 -3.19 -8.57
CA THR A 209 -13.83 -3.58 -8.53
C THR A 209 -14.49 -3.41 -9.88
N ILE A 210 -15.47 -4.26 -10.15
CA ILE A 210 -16.68 -3.91 -10.92
C ILE A 210 -17.72 -3.17 -10.06
N ASP A 211 -17.92 -3.57 -8.80
CA ASP A 211 -18.89 -2.92 -7.91
C ASP A 211 -18.36 -1.56 -7.40
N LYS A 212 -18.90 -0.46 -7.93
CA LYS A 212 -18.52 0.92 -7.55
C LYS A 212 -18.58 1.15 -6.02
N LYS A 213 -19.39 0.39 -5.29
CA LYS A 213 -19.56 0.51 -3.84
C LYS A 213 -18.54 -0.29 -3.02
N LYS A 214 -17.75 -1.19 -3.62
CA LYS A 214 -16.75 -2.02 -2.92
C LYS A 214 -15.34 -1.44 -3.05
N ASP A 215 -14.49 -1.63 -2.04
CA ASP A 215 -13.19 -0.97 -1.92
C ASP A 215 -12.15 -1.50 -2.88
N HIS A 216 -11.47 -0.62 -3.64
CA HIS A 216 -10.35 -1.01 -4.50
C HIS A 216 -9.34 0.09 -4.72
N CYS A 217 -8.09 -0.36 -4.85
CA CYS A 217 -6.91 0.48 -4.89
C CYS A 217 -6.73 1.30 -6.19
N ASN A 218 -6.98 0.73 -7.37
CA ASN A 218 -6.72 1.45 -8.64
C ASN A 218 -7.86 2.39 -9.05
N ARG A 219 -9.12 1.97 -8.89
CA ARG A 219 -10.29 2.74 -9.33
C ARG A 219 -10.48 4.03 -8.53
N LYS A 220 -10.19 3.96 -7.23
CA LYS A 220 -10.48 5.00 -6.24
C LYS A 220 -9.22 5.71 -5.74
N SER A 221 -8.16 5.69 -6.55
CA SER A 221 -6.93 6.42 -6.25
C SER A 221 -6.88 7.72 -7.02
N ASN A 222 -6.51 8.80 -6.33
CA ASN A 222 -6.20 10.07 -6.98
C ASN A 222 -4.93 9.97 -7.86
N GLN A 223 -4.13 8.91 -7.71
CA GLN A 223 -2.96 8.64 -8.54
C GLN A 223 -3.28 7.75 -9.76
N LYS A 224 -4.56 7.47 -10.05
CA LYS A 224 -4.96 6.64 -11.21
C LYS A 224 -4.50 7.19 -12.56
N ASN A 225 -4.14 8.48 -12.64
CA ASN A 225 -3.55 9.12 -13.81
C ASN A 225 -2.09 8.73 -14.08
N LEU A 226 -1.38 8.14 -13.11
CA LEU A 226 0.02 7.74 -13.25
C LEU A 226 0.18 6.36 -13.90
N GLY A 227 -0.86 5.52 -13.80
CA GLY A 227 -0.88 4.15 -14.27
C GLY A 227 -1.34 3.17 -13.19
N THR A 228 -1.18 1.88 -13.46
CA THR A 228 -1.62 0.82 -12.56
C THR A 228 -0.73 0.73 -11.32
N ILE A 229 -1.35 0.88 -10.15
CA ILE A 229 -0.80 0.61 -8.82
C ILE A 229 -0.77 -0.92 -8.61
N LYS A 230 0.38 -1.41 -8.14
CA LYS A 230 0.72 -2.85 -8.17
C LYS A 230 0.84 -3.51 -6.81
N SER A 231 0.81 -2.73 -5.73
CA SER A 231 0.93 -3.26 -4.37
C SER A 231 0.55 -2.19 -3.36
N SER A 232 0.40 -2.62 -2.10
CA SER A 232 0.42 -1.73 -0.94
C SER A 232 1.75 -1.84 -0.18
N ASN A 233 1.95 -1.09 0.90
CA ASN A 233 3.17 -1.09 1.70
C ASN A 233 3.20 -2.28 2.68
N LEU A 234 4.11 -2.25 3.66
CA LEU A 234 4.23 -3.29 4.70
C LEU A 234 2.93 -3.50 5.50
N CYS A 235 2.18 -2.43 5.76
CA CYS A 235 1.06 -2.42 6.69
C CYS A 235 -0.32 -2.26 6.01
N THR A 236 -0.37 -2.37 4.68
CA THR A 236 -1.59 -2.41 3.84
C THR A 236 -2.41 -1.11 3.72
N GLU A 237 -1.97 -0.01 4.32
CA GLU A 237 -2.69 1.27 4.34
C GLU A 237 -2.32 2.21 3.19
N ILE A 238 -1.15 2.02 2.57
CA ILE A 238 -0.64 2.92 1.53
C ILE A 238 -0.84 2.33 0.15
N VAL A 239 -1.47 3.11 -0.72
CA VAL A 239 -1.77 2.73 -2.10
C VAL A 239 -1.22 3.81 -3.02
N GLU A 240 0.06 3.66 -3.38
CA GLU A 240 0.79 4.62 -4.20
C GLU A 240 1.39 3.95 -5.43
N TYR A 241 1.46 4.71 -6.53
CA TYR A 241 2.03 4.27 -7.78
C TYR A 241 3.53 3.97 -7.65
N THR A 242 3.99 2.94 -8.37
CA THR A 242 5.41 2.63 -8.48
C THR A 242 5.81 2.19 -9.86
N SER A 243 7.05 2.52 -10.20
CA SER A 243 7.68 2.17 -11.46
C SER A 243 9.15 1.78 -11.23
N PRO A 244 9.89 1.33 -12.26
CA PRO A 244 11.32 1.11 -12.13
C PRO A 244 12.12 2.34 -11.67
N ASP A 245 11.59 3.54 -11.92
CA ASP A 245 12.27 4.82 -11.67
C ASP A 245 11.63 5.60 -10.50
N GLU A 246 10.56 5.07 -9.90
CA GLU A 246 9.81 5.70 -8.81
C GLU A 246 9.51 4.67 -7.70
N VAL A 247 10.07 4.92 -6.52
CA VAL A 247 9.86 4.11 -5.30
C VAL A 247 9.00 4.92 -4.34
N ALA A 248 7.72 4.58 -4.22
CA ALA A 248 6.79 5.40 -3.44
C ALA A 248 7.15 5.46 -1.94
N VAL A 249 6.92 6.60 -1.30
CA VAL A 249 7.36 6.91 0.08
C VAL A 249 6.19 7.40 0.88
N CYS A 250 6.04 6.88 2.09
CA CYS A 250 4.97 7.29 2.98
C CYS A 250 5.49 8.20 4.10
N ASN A 251 4.92 9.39 4.22
CA ASN A 251 5.16 10.34 5.29
C ASN A 251 3.94 10.32 6.23
N LEU A 252 4.13 9.78 7.44
CA LEU A 252 3.04 9.40 8.34
C LEU A 252 2.98 10.24 9.61
N ALA A 253 1.77 10.60 10.03
CA ALA A 253 1.47 11.06 11.37
C ALA A 253 0.11 10.51 11.82
N SER A 254 -0.11 10.39 13.14
CA SER A 254 -1.38 9.97 13.70
C SER A 254 -1.94 11.00 14.68
N ILE A 255 -3.23 11.32 14.53
CA ILE A 255 -3.94 12.23 15.42
C ILE A 255 -4.51 11.44 16.60
N ALA A 256 -4.22 11.87 17.83
CA ALA A 256 -4.75 11.27 19.04
C ALA A 256 -6.20 11.74 19.29
N LEU A 257 -7.18 10.97 18.80
CA LEU A 257 -8.59 11.34 18.84
C LEU A 257 -9.16 11.62 20.25
N PRO A 258 -8.71 10.96 21.34
CA PRO A 258 -9.22 11.24 22.68
C PRO A 258 -9.00 12.68 23.15
N LYS A 259 -8.06 13.42 22.55
CA LYS A 259 -7.78 14.83 22.89
C LYS A 259 -8.89 15.79 22.47
N PHE A 260 -9.83 15.35 21.64
CA PHE A 260 -10.96 16.16 21.16
C PHE A 260 -12.26 15.82 21.89
N VAL A 261 -12.22 14.97 22.91
CA VAL A 261 -13.39 14.66 23.73
C VAL A 261 -13.40 15.56 24.96
N ASP A 262 -14.48 16.33 25.14
CA ASP A 262 -14.76 16.94 26.43
C ASP A 262 -15.39 15.91 27.36
N ALA A 263 -14.65 15.48 28.38
CA ALA A 263 -15.10 14.46 29.32
C ALA A 263 -16.34 14.86 30.14
N LYS A 264 -16.60 16.17 30.33
CA LYS A 264 -17.76 16.65 31.10
C LYS A 264 -19.03 16.62 30.26
N SER A 265 -18.98 17.20 29.06
CA SER A 265 -20.14 17.27 28.17
C SER A 265 -20.30 16.02 27.30
N ARG A 266 -19.27 15.16 27.23
CA ARG A 266 -19.17 13.98 26.35
C ARG A 266 -19.38 14.33 24.88
N LYS A 267 -18.96 15.54 24.49
CA LYS A 267 -18.99 16.01 23.11
C LYS A 267 -17.61 15.85 22.46
N PHE A 268 -17.63 15.56 21.17
CA PHE A 268 -16.43 15.51 20.34
C PHE A 268 -16.28 16.84 19.58
N ASP A 269 -15.12 17.48 19.70
CA ASP A 269 -14.81 18.76 19.07
C ASP A 269 -14.23 18.53 17.65
N LEU A 270 -15.14 18.58 16.66
CA LEU A 270 -14.79 18.34 15.25
C LEU A 270 -14.05 19.55 14.63
N GLU A 271 -14.40 20.76 15.04
CA GLU A 271 -13.77 22.00 14.58
C GLU A 271 -12.29 22.04 15.00
N LYS A 272 -11.99 21.67 16.24
CA LYS A 272 -10.60 21.56 16.71
C LYS A 272 -9.85 20.42 16.01
N LEU A 273 -10.53 19.32 15.70
CA LEU A 273 -9.94 18.23 14.90
C LEU A 273 -9.54 18.72 13.50
N VAL A 274 -10.38 19.53 12.82
CA VAL A 274 -10.05 20.15 11.54
C VAL A 274 -8.81 21.05 11.67
N GLU A 275 -8.77 21.92 12.68
CA GLU A 275 -7.64 22.83 12.93
C GLU A 275 -6.31 22.06 13.09
N VAL A 276 -6.30 21.03 13.95
CA VAL A 276 -5.11 20.20 14.17
C VAL A 276 -4.74 19.43 12.91
N THR A 277 -5.72 18.93 12.16
CA THR A 277 -5.46 18.22 10.91
C THR A 277 -4.79 19.12 9.87
N LYS A 278 -5.19 20.40 9.77
CA LYS A 278 -4.51 21.38 8.91
C LYS A 278 -3.04 21.57 9.30
N VAL A 279 -2.73 21.57 10.60
CA VAL A 279 -1.34 21.66 11.10
C VAL A 279 -0.54 20.40 10.75
N VAL A 280 -1.09 19.21 11.02
CA VAL A 280 -0.44 17.93 10.68
C VAL A 280 -0.15 17.84 9.19
N THR A 281 -1.09 18.28 8.36
CA THR A 281 -0.94 18.41 6.90
C THR A 281 0.28 19.28 6.60
N LYS A 282 0.31 20.54 7.04
CA LYS A 282 1.45 21.45 6.82
C LYS A 282 2.79 20.90 7.33
N ASN A 283 2.79 20.10 8.40
CA ASN A 283 3.99 19.46 8.93
C ASN A 283 4.49 18.33 8.03
N LEU A 284 3.62 17.38 7.65
CA LEU A 284 3.99 16.27 6.77
C LEU A 284 4.45 16.78 5.40
N ASN A 285 3.91 17.91 4.96
CA ASN A 285 4.36 18.59 3.74
C ASN A 285 5.85 18.90 3.86
N LYS A 286 6.22 19.67 4.89
CA LYS A 286 7.61 20.04 5.16
C LYS A 286 8.53 18.82 5.29
N VAL A 287 8.05 17.72 5.88
CA VAL A 287 8.82 16.47 6.00
C VAL A 287 9.32 16.00 4.64
N ILE A 288 8.52 16.08 3.58
CA ILE A 288 8.93 15.65 2.23
C ILE A 288 10.20 16.38 1.76
N ASP A 289 10.36 17.66 2.10
CA ASP A 289 11.52 18.45 1.67
C ASP A 289 12.77 18.22 2.50
N VAL A 290 12.61 18.04 3.81
CA VAL A 290 13.74 17.88 4.73
C VAL A 290 14.18 16.43 4.87
N ASN A 291 13.39 15.47 4.38
CA ASN A 291 13.68 14.06 4.53
C ASN A 291 14.93 13.63 3.77
N PHE A 292 15.72 12.75 4.38
CA PHE A 292 16.81 12.07 3.70
C PHE A 292 16.29 10.82 2.97
N TYR A 293 16.47 10.76 1.65
CA TYR A 293 16.06 9.63 0.84
C TYR A 293 17.21 8.65 0.62
N PRO A 294 17.07 7.37 1.04
CA PRO A 294 18.14 6.38 0.91
C PRO A 294 18.40 5.92 -0.54
N VAL A 295 17.45 6.17 -1.44
CA VAL A 295 17.51 5.83 -2.87
C VAL A 295 16.93 6.98 -3.70
N LYS A 296 17.48 7.25 -4.88
CA LYS A 296 17.09 8.42 -5.69
C LYS A 296 15.66 8.31 -6.22
N GLU A 297 15.22 7.11 -6.56
CA GLU A 297 13.86 6.82 -7.04
C GLU A 297 12.80 7.18 -5.99
N ALA A 298 13.16 7.14 -4.70
CA ALA A 298 12.28 7.53 -3.61
C ALA A 298 12.12 9.05 -3.50
N GLU A 299 13.22 9.79 -3.67
CA GLU A 299 13.20 11.24 -3.74
C GLU A 299 12.39 11.72 -4.95
N VAL A 300 12.62 11.12 -6.13
CA VAL A 300 11.88 11.44 -7.37
C VAL A 300 10.38 11.23 -7.17
N SER A 301 9.97 10.07 -6.66
CA SER A 301 8.56 9.76 -6.42
C SER A 301 7.93 10.75 -5.41
N ASN A 302 8.58 10.97 -4.27
CA ASN A 302 8.00 11.79 -3.20
C ASN A 302 7.96 13.27 -3.58
N LEU A 303 8.93 13.80 -4.35
CA LEU A 303 8.92 15.20 -4.79
C LEU A 303 7.92 15.46 -5.94
N LYS A 304 7.64 14.45 -6.78
CA LYS A 304 6.72 14.57 -7.94
C LYS A 304 5.24 14.41 -7.58
N HIS A 305 4.93 13.51 -6.65
CA HIS A 305 3.56 13.14 -6.28
C HIS A 305 3.15 13.65 -4.91
N ARG A 306 4.14 13.80 -4.02
CA ARG A 306 4.03 14.44 -2.72
C ARG A 306 2.93 13.85 -1.81
N PRO A 307 2.81 12.53 -1.69
CA PRO A 307 1.79 11.90 -0.87
C PRO A 307 2.08 12.07 0.64
N ILE A 308 1.01 12.06 1.43
CA ILE A 308 1.04 12.03 2.89
C ILE A 308 -0.02 11.07 3.43
N GLY A 309 0.26 10.48 4.59
CA GLY A 309 -0.70 9.66 5.32
C GLY A 309 -0.98 10.24 6.70
N ILE A 310 -2.23 10.68 6.90
CA ILE A 310 -2.73 11.11 8.20
C ILE A 310 -3.62 9.99 8.74
N GLY A 311 -3.14 9.32 9.78
CA GLY A 311 -3.88 8.30 10.51
C GLY A 311 -4.47 8.84 11.81
N VAL A 312 -5.05 7.92 12.57
CA VAL A 312 -5.63 8.20 13.89
C VAL A 312 -5.16 7.16 14.90
N GLN A 313 -5.24 7.51 16.19
CA GLN A 313 -5.08 6.58 17.30
C GLN A 313 -6.11 6.90 18.39
N GLY A 314 -6.48 5.89 19.17
CA GLY A 314 -7.40 6.01 20.29
C GLY A 314 -8.89 6.14 19.92
N LEU A 315 -9.32 5.56 18.78
CA LEU A 315 -10.75 5.57 18.40
C LEU A 315 -11.62 4.82 19.42
N ALA A 316 -11.15 3.68 19.93
CA ALA A 316 -11.85 2.94 20.97
C ALA A 316 -11.97 3.77 22.27
N ASP A 317 -10.91 4.48 22.66
CA ASP A 317 -10.91 5.37 23.82
C ASP A 317 -11.93 6.50 23.68
N VAL A 318 -12.08 7.07 22.48
CA VAL A 318 -13.13 8.07 22.20
C VAL A 318 -14.52 7.50 22.49
N PHE A 319 -14.81 6.32 21.95
CA PHE A 319 -16.10 5.66 22.16
C PHE A 319 -16.35 5.34 23.64
N ILE A 320 -15.32 4.89 24.37
CA ILE A 320 -15.41 4.67 25.82
C ILE A 320 -15.69 5.98 26.57
N LEU A 321 -14.94 7.05 26.29
CA LEU A 321 -15.10 8.36 26.94
C LEU A 321 -16.48 8.98 26.68
N MET A 322 -17.04 8.73 25.50
CA MET A 322 -18.37 9.19 25.11
C MET A 322 -19.49 8.22 25.51
N GLN A 323 -19.16 7.08 26.12
CA GLN A 323 -20.09 6.00 26.48
C GLN A 323 -20.88 5.44 25.29
N LEU A 324 -20.23 5.34 24.14
CA LEU A 324 -20.79 4.76 22.94
C LEU A 324 -20.25 3.33 22.79
N PRO A 325 -21.10 2.28 22.82
CA PRO A 325 -20.67 0.96 22.41
C PRO A 325 -20.13 1.00 20.98
N PHE A 326 -19.07 0.26 20.70
CA PHE A 326 -18.36 0.32 19.40
C PHE A 326 -19.30 0.06 18.21
N GLU A 327 -20.27 -0.84 18.37
CA GLU A 327 -21.22 -1.26 17.34
C GLU A 327 -22.51 -0.42 17.32
N SER A 328 -22.60 0.63 18.17
CA SER A 328 -23.78 1.49 18.25
C SER A 328 -23.93 2.37 17.00
N LYS A 329 -25.17 2.76 16.69
CA LYS A 329 -25.46 3.70 15.59
C LYS A 329 -24.76 5.06 15.80
N ASP A 330 -24.66 5.50 17.04
CA ASP A 330 -24.01 6.75 17.40
C ASP A 330 -22.49 6.70 17.21
N ALA A 331 -21.85 5.58 17.58
CA ALA A 331 -20.43 5.35 17.27
C ALA A 331 -20.17 5.29 15.75
N LEU A 332 -21.07 4.65 14.99
CA LEU A 332 -20.99 4.63 13.53
C LEU A 332 -21.11 6.03 12.91
N GLN A 333 -22.03 6.86 13.41
CA GLN A 333 -22.21 8.23 12.95
C GLN A 333 -20.99 9.08 13.31
N LEU A 334 -20.52 9.03 14.55
CA LEU A 334 -19.33 9.75 15.00
C LEU A 334 -18.08 9.34 14.21
N ASN A 335 -17.93 8.05 13.90
CA ASN A 335 -16.85 7.57 13.04
C ASN A 335 -16.86 8.29 11.68
N ARG A 336 -18.02 8.39 11.02
CA ARG A 336 -18.14 9.12 9.75
C ARG A 336 -17.74 10.58 9.89
N GLU A 337 -18.24 11.25 10.93
CA GLU A 337 -17.97 12.67 11.18
C GLU A 337 -16.49 12.96 11.45
N ILE A 338 -15.81 12.10 12.24
CA ILE A 338 -14.38 12.21 12.53
C ILE A 338 -13.57 12.13 11.23
N PHE A 339 -13.80 11.10 10.41
CA PHE A 339 -13.03 10.91 9.17
C PHE A 339 -13.40 11.93 8.09
N GLU A 340 -14.65 12.41 8.05
CA GLU A 340 -15.06 13.51 7.19
C GLU A 340 -14.34 14.82 7.57
N ALA A 341 -14.28 15.14 8.87
CA ALA A 341 -13.57 16.31 9.38
C ALA A 341 -12.06 16.25 9.07
N ILE A 342 -11.41 15.10 9.30
CA ILE A 342 -9.99 14.91 8.94
C ILE A 342 -9.78 15.11 7.44
N TYR A 343 -10.61 14.50 6.61
CA TYR A 343 -10.47 14.62 5.16
C TYR A 343 -10.68 16.08 4.70
N PHE A 344 -11.70 16.75 5.22
CA PHE A 344 -11.96 18.17 4.93
C PHE A 344 -10.77 19.04 5.31
N GLY A 345 -10.30 18.93 6.56
CA GLY A 345 -9.15 19.70 7.05
C GLY A 345 -7.87 19.46 6.25
N ALA A 346 -7.58 18.20 5.89
CA ALA A 346 -6.40 17.86 5.12
C ALA A 346 -6.45 18.43 3.69
N VAL A 347 -7.59 18.28 3.00
CA VAL A 347 -7.76 18.79 1.63
C VAL A 347 -7.79 20.32 1.61
N SER A 348 -8.47 20.96 2.56
CA SER A 348 -8.44 22.42 2.71
C SER A 348 -7.01 22.95 2.89
N ALA A 349 -6.23 22.39 3.82
CA ALA A 349 -4.85 22.83 4.01
C ALA A 349 -3.97 22.54 2.79
N SER A 350 -4.22 21.46 2.05
CA SER A 350 -3.53 21.16 0.79
C SER A 350 -3.88 22.16 -0.33
N CYS A 351 -5.13 22.63 -0.40
CA CYS A 351 -5.58 23.68 -1.32
C CYS A 351 -4.98 25.05 -0.93
N GLU A 352 -5.01 25.43 0.36
CA GLU A 352 -4.35 26.64 0.89
C GLU A 352 -2.85 26.68 0.55
N LEU A 353 -2.20 25.51 0.56
CA LEU A 353 -0.81 25.36 0.16
C LEU A 353 -0.65 25.54 -1.36
N ALA A 354 -1.59 25.04 -2.17
CA ALA A 354 -1.56 25.14 -3.63
C ALA A 354 -1.75 26.55 -4.15
N GLU A 355 -2.64 27.31 -3.53
CA GLU A 355 -2.81 28.73 -3.82
C GLU A 355 -1.48 29.49 -3.71
N LYS A 356 -0.63 29.12 -2.73
CA LYS A 356 0.64 29.80 -2.44
C LYS A 356 1.80 29.33 -3.31
N PHE A 357 1.88 28.04 -3.63
CA PHE A 357 3.07 27.49 -4.30
C PHE A 357 2.80 26.77 -5.62
N GLY A 358 1.55 26.79 -6.10
CA GLY A 358 1.05 25.98 -7.22
C GLY A 358 0.73 24.55 -6.77
N PRO A 359 0.10 23.70 -7.62
CA PRO A 359 -0.20 22.30 -7.34
C PRO A 359 1.02 21.38 -7.51
N TYR A 360 0.94 20.13 -7.03
CA TYR A 360 2.02 19.15 -7.21
C TYR A 360 2.21 18.80 -8.70
N GLU A 361 3.42 18.38 -9.11
CA GLU A 361 3.81 18.26 -10.53
C GLU A 361 2.85 17.39 -11.36
N SER A 362 2.41 16.27 -10.78
CA SER A 362 1.53 15.30 -11.43
C SER A 362 0.03 15.51 -11.16
N TYR A 363 -0.37 16.71 -10.72
CA TYR A 363 -1.77 17.03 -10.40
C TYR A 363 -2.66 17.00 -11.63
N LYS A 364 -2.20 17.55 -12.76
CA LYS A 364 -3.00 17.65 -13.98
C LYS A 364 -3.37 16.25 -14.48
N GLY A 365 -4.67 16.03 -14.69
CA GLY A 365 -5.22 14.75 -15.14
C GLY A 365 -5.65 13.81 -14.02
N SER A 366 -5.29 14.11 -12.76
CA SER A 366 -5.82 13.40 -11.59
C SER A 366 -7.33 13.60 -11.42
N PRO A 367 -8.03 12.71 -10.71
CA PRO A 367 -9.43 12.91 -10.28
C PRO A 367 -9.69 14.26 -9.62
N ALA A 368 -8.85 14.66 -8.67
CA ALA A 368 -8.99 15.93 -7.96
C ALA A 368 -8.93 17.14 -8.93
N SER A 369 -8.07 17.07 -9.96
CA SER A 369 -8.02 18.10 -11.01
C SER A 369 -9.29 18.20 -11.87
N LYS A 370 -10.21 17.25 -11.74
CA LYS A 370 -11.52 17.20 -12.40
C LYS A 370 -12.67 17.39 -11.41
N GLY A 371 -12.39 17.84 -10.18
CA GLY A 371 -13.39 18.02 -9.12
C GLY A 371 -13.90 16.73 -8.46
N GLU A 372 -13.25 15.58 -8.73
CA GLU A 372 -13.58 14.28 -8.14
C GLU A 372 -12.74 14.04 -6.88
N LEU A 373 -13.36 14.14 -5.71
CA LEU A 373 -12.78 13.80 -4.41
C LEU A 373 -13.09 12.36 -4.02
N GLN A 374 -12.55 11.89 -2.90
CA GLN A 374 -12.63 10.48 -2.53
C GLN A 374 -14.08 10.00 -2.44
N PHE A 375 -14.95 10.69 -1.70
CA PHE A 375 -16.35 10.30 -1.53
C PHE A 375 -17.12 10.23 -2.87
N ASP A 376 -16.76 11.04 -3.88
CA ASP A 376 -17.36 10.97 -5.22
C ASP A 376 -17.03 9.64 -5.90
N MET A 377 -15.78 9.16 -5.77
CA MET A 377 -15.34 7.85 -6.30
C MET A 377 -16.06 6.67 -5.64
N TRP A 378 -16.66 6.90 -4.47
CA TRP A 378 -17.50 5.93 -3.75
C TRP A 378 -19.00 6.12 -4.00
N GLY A 379 -19.41 7.18 -4.69
CA GLY A 379 -20.82 7.55 -4.85
C GLY A 379 -21.49 7.90 -3.51
N VAL A 380 -20.73 8.48 -2.58
CA VAL A 380 -21.20 8.91 -1.26
C VAL A 380 -21.39 10.42 -1.26
N THR A 381 -22.55 10.87 -0.80
CA THR A 381 -22.80 12.28 -0.50
C THR A 381 -22.28 12.58 0.91
N PRO A 382 -21.36 13.53 1.10
CA PRO A 382 -20.88 13.90 2.43
C PRO A 382 -21.95 14.65 3.22
N SER A 383 -21.70 14.89 4.51
CA SER A 383 -22.61 15.70 5.32
C SER A 383 -22.58 17.17 4.92
N GLU A 384 -23.59 17.93 5.36
CA GLU A 384 -23.64 19.39 5.19
C GLU A 384 -22.80 20.15 6.23
N LYS A 385 -22.09 19.44 7.14
CA LYS A 385 -21.30 20.08 8.21
C LYS A 385 -20.14 20.91 7.67
N TRP A 386 -19.61 20.54 6.51
CA TRP A 386 -18.46 21.22 5.90
C TRP A 386 -18.82 21.73 4.51
N ASN A 387 -18.27 22.90 4.14
CA ASN A 387 -18.50 23.50 2.82
C ASN A 387 -17.68 22.80 1.72
N TRP A 388 -18.07 21.58 1.38
CA TRP A 388 -17.45 20.78 0.31
C TRP A 388 -17.58 21.43 -1.06
N LYS A 389 -18.66 22.16 -1.31
CA LYS A 389 -18.89 22.88 -2.56
C LYS A 389 -17.85 23.99 -2.74
N GLY A 390 -17.70 24.87 -1.74
CA GLY A 390 -16.69 25.93 -1.76
C GLY A 390 -15.27 25.35 -1.86
N LEU A 391 -14.98 24.27 -1.12
CA LEU A 391 -13.68 23.61 -1.22
C LEU A 391 -13.41 23.06 -2.64
N LYS A 392 -14.39 22.48 -3.31
CA LYS A 392 -14.23 22.03 -4.72
C LYS A 392 -14.00 23.20 -5.66
N GLU A 393 -14.69 24.32 -5.49
CA GLU A 393 -14.49 25.55 -6.26
C GLU A 393 -13.07 26.12 -6.06
N ASP A 394 -12.53 26.06 -4.84
CA ASP A 394 -11.16 26.48 -4.54
C ASP A 394 -10.13 25.52 -5.16
N ILE A 395 -10.37 24.21 -5.12
CA ILE A 395 -9.51 23.21 -5.76
C ILE A 395 -9.50 23.37 -7.29
N GLU A 396 -10.63 23.75 -7.90
CA GLU A 396 -10.67 24.03 -9.33
C GLU A 396 -9.78 25.22 -9.71
N LYS A 397 -9.77 26.27 -8.87
CA LYS A 397 -8.98 27.49 -9.09
C LYS A 397 -7.49 27.29 -8.81
N HIS A 398 -7.16 26.65 -7.69
CA HIS A 398 -5.80 26.63 -7.14
C HIS A 398 -5.11 25.28 -7.26
N GLY A 399 -5.89 24.22 -7.45
CA GLY A 399 -5.44 22.85 -7.32
C GLY A 399 -5.27 22.41 -5.88
N ILE A 400 -4.67 21.24 -5.71
CA ILE A 400 -4.14 20.79 -4.42
C ILE A 400 -2.65 20.60 -4.57
N LEU A 401 -1.91 20.99 -3.54
CA LEU A 401 -0.46 20.93 -3.53
C LEU A 401 -0.01 19.92 -2.53
N TYR A 402 1.19 19.40 -2.77
CA TYR A 402 2.00 19.07 -1.62
C TYR A 402 3.53 19.37 -1.66
N ILE A 403 4.06 20.38 -2.42
CA ILE A 403 5.11 21.42 -2.12
C ILE A 403 5.71 22.24 -3.29
N ARG A 404 6.22 23.42 -2.86
CA ARG A 404 7.29 24.38 -3.25
C ARG A 404 8.24 24.14 -4.45
N LYS A 405 8.28 25.17 -5.30
CA LYS A 405 9.47 25.64 -6.05
C LYS A 405 10.41 26.45 -5.13
N HIS A 406 11.64 26.01 -4.96
CA HIS A 406 12.69 26.90 -4.44
C HIS A 406 13.18 27.85 -5.55
N LYS A 407 13.10 29.16 -5.28
CA LYS A 407 14.20 30.08 -5.52
C LYS A 407 14.75 30.47 -4.16
#